data_AF-A0A8D5FMU4-F1
#
_entry.id   AF-A0A8D5FMU4-F1
#
_cell.length_a   1.000
_cell.length_b   1.000
_cell.length_c   1.000
_cell.angle_alpha   90.00
_cell.angle_beta   90.00
_cell.angle_gamma   90.00
#
_symmetry.space_group_name_H-M   'P 1'
#
loop_
_entity.id
_entity.type
_entity.pdbx_description
1 polymer ?
#
loop_
_entity_poly.entity_id
_entity_poly.type
_entity_poly.pdbx_seq_one_letter_code
_entity_poly.pdbx_strand_id
1 'polypeptide(L)' 'MSRKLSVPRKRVCGVGNDYNDLDLLDWAGMACLVANGPEHLHSRYCVVAGNNSCGVKEAANRFSEVLVFFD' A
#
# COMPACT_ATOMS: atom_id res chain seq x y z
N MET A 1 -0.32 -5.08 -15.03
CA MET A 1 -1.21 -6.20 -14.65
C MET A 1 -2.66 -5.73 -14.46
N SER A 2 -2.92 -4.75 -13.58
CA SER A 2 -4.26 -4.19 -13.32
C SER A 2 -5.08 -3.83 -14.58
N ARG A 3 -4.49 -3.08 -15.53
CA ARG A 3 -5.15 -2.72 -16.81
C ARG A 3 -5.56 -3.94 -17.64
N LYS A 4 -4.74 -5.00 -17.65
CA LYS A 4 -5.04 -6.24 -18.37
C LYS A 4 -6.21 -7.00 -17.72
N LEU A 5 -6.41 -6.81 -16.42
CA LEU A 5 -7.48 -7.44 -15.63
C LEU A 5 -8.68 -6.51 -15.40
N SER A 6 -8.69 -5.32 -16.01
CA SER A 6 -9.70 -4.29 -15.79
C SER A 6 -9.92 -3.92 -14.31
N VAL A 7 -8.90 -4.07 -13.47
CA VAL A 7 -8.95 -3.68 -12.05
C VAL A 7 -8.62 -2.18 -11.95
N PRO A 8 -9.55 -1.33 -11.46
CA PRO A 8 -9.28 0.09 -11.32
C PRO A 8 -8.27 0.34 -10.20
N ARG A 9 -7.45 1.39 -10.32
CA ARG A 9 -6.44 1.78 -9.31
C ARG A 9 -7.00 1.86 -7.88
N LYS A 10 -8.22 2.38 -7.71
CA LYS A 10 -8.91 2.46 -6.41
C LYS A 10 -9.09 1.10 -5.71
N ARG A 11 -9.03 -0.01 -6.46
CA ARG A 11 -9.07 -1.39 -5.97
C ARG A 11 -7.69 -2.05 -5.92
N VAL A 12 -6.63 -1.26 -5.81
CA VAL A 12 -5.26 -1.75 -5.62
C VAL A 12 -4.66 -1.09 -4.37
N CYS A 13 -4.12 -1.93 -3.49
CA CYS A 13 -3.22 -1.54 -2.42
C CYS A 13 -1.76 -1.84 -2.83
N GLY A 14 -0.90 -0.82 -2.80
CA GLY A 14 0.54 -0.95 -2.96
C GLY A 14 1.20 -0.97 -1.59
N VAL A 15 2.13 -1.90 -1.37
CA VAL A 15 2.96 -1.96 -0.17
C VAL A 15 4.41 -1.91 -0.60
N GLY A 16 5.18 -0.97 -0.07
CA GLY A 16 6.59 -0.77 -0.40
C GLY A 16 7.45 -0.60 0.84
N ASN A 17 8.76 -0.61 0.64
CA ASN A 17 9.75 -0.44 1.69
C ASN A 17 10.92 0.46 1.30
N ASP A 18 11.07 0.84 0.02
CA ASP A 18 12.19 1.68 -0.44
C ASP A 18 11.83 2.52 -1.69
N TYR A 19 12.79 3.29 -2.19
CA TYR A 19 12.59 4.26 -3.27
C TYR A 19 12.16 3.66 -4.61
N ASN A 20 12.53 2.40 -4.90
CA ASN A 20 12.12 1.73 -6.14
C ASN A 20 10.61 1.40 -6.16
N ASP A 21 9.92 1.54 -5.02
CA ASP A 21 8.47 1.33 -4.91
C ASP A 21 7.66 2.61 -5.14
N LEU A 22 8.30 3.79 -5.25
CA LEU A 22 7.58 5.07 -5.31
C LEU A 22 6.56 5.13 -6.45
N ASP A 23 6.92 4.65 -7.64
CA ASP A 23 6.00 4.61 -8.78
C ASP A 23 4.77 3.73 -8.50
N LEU A 24 4.95 2.62 -7.78
CA LEU A 24 3.85 1.75 -7.35
C LEU A 24 2.99 2.44 -6.30
N LEU A 25 3.61 3.05 -5.29
CA LEU A 25 2.92 3.69 -4.18
C LEU A 25 2.13 4.92 -4.64
N ASP A 26 2.69 5.73 -5.52
CA ASP A 26 1.99 6.86 -6.14
C ASP A 26 0.91 6.40 -7.13
N TRP A 27 1.04 5.18 -7.68
CA TRP A 27 0.07 4.61 -8.59
C TRP A 27 -1.10 3.89 -7.90
N ALA A 28 -0.93 3.36 -6.69
CA ALA A 28 -1.98 2.60 -6.03
C ALA A 28 -3.14 3.50 -5.55
N GLY A 29 -4.32 2.92 -5.35
CA GLY A 29 -5.44 3.62 -4.72
C GLY A 29 -5.26 3.78 -3.22
N MET A 30 -4.59 2.82 -2.59
CA MET A 30 -4.09 2.87 -1.22
C MET A 30 -2.60 2.52 -1.24
N ALA A 31 -1.79 3.30 -0.52
CA ALA A 31 -0.34 3.16 -0.51
C ALA A 31 0.16 3.05 0.92
N CYS A 32 0.80 1.92 1.23
CA CYS A 32 1.39 1.65 2.53
C CYS A 32 2.92 1.53 2.44
N LEU A 33 3.61 2.11 3.42
CA LEU A 33 5.05 1.95 3.62
C LEU A 33 5.27 1.18 4.92
N VAL A 34 6.08 0.12 4.89
CA VAL A 34 6.46 -0.58 6.14
C VAL A 34 7.36 0.32 7.00
N ALA A 35 7.22 0.25 8.33
CA ALA A 35 7.92 1.13 9.26
C ALA A 35 9.46 1.11 9.15
N ASN A 36 10.04 0.02 8.62
CA ASN A 36 11.48 -0.07 8.38
C ASN A 36 11.93 0.54 7.04
N GLY A 37 11.02 1.19 6.29
CA GLY A 37 11.34 1.99 5.11
C GLY A 37 11.83 3.41 5.46
N PRO A 38 12.31 4.18 4.48
CA PRO A 38 12.94 5.48 4.73
C PRO A 38 12.05 6.48 5.46
N GLU A 39 12.52 7.03 6.58
CA GLU A 39 11.71 7.87 7.50
C GLU A 39 11.08 9.10 6.83
N HIS A 40 11.80 9.78 5.94
CA HIS A 40 11.29 10.94 5.20
C HIS A 40 10.13 10.62 4.23
N LEU A 41 9.87 9.33 3.94
CA LEU A 41 8.70 8.89 3.18
C LEU A 41 7.48 8.59 4.08
N HIS A 42 7.65 8.51 5.40
CA HIS A 42 6.56 8.17 6.34
C HIS A 42 5.44 9.20 6.34
N SER A 43 5.74 10.47 6.03
CA SER A 43 4.72 11.52 5.91
C SER A 43 3.93 11.46 4.60
N ARG A 44 4.37 10.67 3.61
CA ARG A 44 3.75 10.57 2.28
C ARG A 44 2.78 9.40 2.15
N TYR A 45 2.98 8.35 2.94
CA TYR A 45 2.25 7.08 2.81
C TYR A 45 1.64 6.63 4.13
N CYS A 46 0.69 5.70 4.06
CA CYS A 46 0.15 5.06 5.24
C CYS A 46 1.19 4.14 5.87
N VAL A 47 1.79 4.53 6.99
CA VAL A 47 2.77 3.66 7.66
C VAL A 47 2.06 2.48 8.34
N VAL A 48 2.59 1.29 8.08
CA VAL A 48 2.21 0.02 8.73
C VAL A 48 3.42 -0.56 9.45
N ALA A 49 3.23 -1.63 10.22
CA ALA A 49 4.31 -2.32 10.90
C ALA A 49 5.47 -2.72 9.98
N GLY A 50 6.64 -2.97 10.56
CA GLY A 50 7.81 -3.41 9.80
C GLY A 50 7.61 -4.77 9.13
N ASN A 51 8.53 -5.11 8.21
CA ASN A 51 8.57 -6.42 7.54
C ASN A 51 8.56 -7.60 8.54
N ASN A 52 9.31 -7.49 9.64
CA ASN A 52 9.40 -8.51 10.70
C ASN A 52 8.25 -8.44 11.71
N SER A 53 7.28 -7.54 11.51
CA SER A 53 6.12 -7.33 12.38
C SER A 53 4.81 -7.38 11.58
N CYS A 54 4.81 -8.10 10.46
CA CYS A 54 3.63 -8.36 9.63
C CYS A 54 2.99 -7.10 9.00
N GLY A 55 3.76 -6.09 8.60
CA GLY A 55 3.24 -4.88 7.94
C GLY A 55 2.34 -5.13 6.73
N VAL A 56 2.68 -6.15 5.91
CA VAL A 56 1.84 -6.53 4.75
C VAL A 56 0.46 -7.02 5.18
N LYS A 57 0.38 -7.81 6.28
CA LYS A 57 -0.89 -8.28 6.85
C LYS A 57 -1.72 -7.11 7.34
N GLU A 58 -1.10 -6.16 8.03
CA GLU A 58 -1.78 -4.96 8.51
C GLU A 58 -2.33 -4.13 7.34
N ALA A 59 -1.53 -3.91 6.28
CA ALA A 59 -1.97 -3.22 5.07
C ALA A 59 -3.16 -3.92 4.40
N ALA A 60 -3.13 -5.26 4.32
CA ALA A 60 -4.22 -6.05 3.73
C ALA A 60 -5.51 -5.95 4.55
N ASN A 61 -5.42 -5.97 5.89
CA ASN A 61 -6.56 -5.80 6.79
C ASN A 61 -7.21 -4.42 6.58
N ARG A 62 -6.40 -3.35 6.65
CA ARG A 62 -6.89 -1.98 6.43
C ARG A 62 -7.52 -1.82 5.03
N PHE A 63 -6.91 -2.41 4.01
CA PHE A 63 -7.46 -2.33 2.65
C PHE A 63 -8.79 -3.07 2.51
N SER A 64 -8.95 -4.21 3.19
CA SER A 64 -10.21 -4.97 3.19
C SER A 64 -11.34 -4.18 3.83
N GLU A 65 -11.07 -3.43 4.92
CA GLU A 65 -12.03 -2.52 5.56
C GLU A 65 -12.45 -1.35 4.65
N VAL A 66 -11.55 -0.88 3.78
CA VAL A 66 -11.87 0.18 2.81
C VAL A 66 -12.68 -0.36 1.62
N LEU A 67 -12.41 -1.59 1.18
CA LEU A 67 -13.12 -2.20 0.06
C LEU A 67 -14.62 -2.42 0.33
N VAL A 68 -15.02 -2.65 1.58
CA VAL A 68 -16.43 -2.85 1.95
C VAL A 68 -17.30 -1.62 1.66
N PHE A 69 -16.70 -0.44 1.46
CA PHE A 69 -17.41 0.80 1.10
C PHE A 69 -17.49 1.06 -0.42
N PHE A 70 -16.89 0.20 -1.25
CA PHE A 70 -16.90 0.33 -2.70
C PHE A 70 -17.88 -0.62 -3.42
N ASP A 71 -18.60 -1.46 -2.66
CA ASP A 71 -19.67 -2.34 -3.13
C ASP A 71 -21.06 -1.70 -2.98
#